data_AF-A0A923I3Y8-F1
#
_entry.id   AF-A0A923I3Y8-F1
#
_cell.length_a   1.000
_cell.length_b   1.000
_cell.length_c   1.000
_cell.angle_alpha   90.00
_cell.angle_beta   90.00
_cell.angle_gamma   90.00
#
_symmetry.space_group_name_H-M   'P 1'
#
loop_
_entity.id
_entity.type
_entity.pdbx_description
1 polymer ?
#
loop_
_entity_poly.entity_id
_entity_poly.type
_entity_poly.pdbx_seq_one_letter_code
_entity_poly.pdbx_strand_id
1 'polypeptide(L)'
;MSAVTVTKLIVKRLHELLNAPVVPTDNVGDKPGYPFLSYKITTARIKPNGQPIMERELIASVNPLFEYDIKETAIEQPAFTISFIAYAAAEFDAIGLSQMALDTLNHNLYYELKDINAVVTSIEAVGDRSVLIVDNYEHRYGFDAIIRITSEASRIVETIENFNITGGINE
;
A
#
# COMPACT_ATOMS: atom_id res chain seq x y z
N MET A 1 -8.60 3.66 1.81
CA MET A 1 -7.62 3.56 0.71
C MET A 1 -6.92 2.20 0.76
N SER A 2 -6.49 1.64 -0.38
CA SER A 2 -5.84 0.33 -0.45
C SER A 2 -4.42 0.40 -1.05
N ALA A 3 -3.59 -0.60 -0.72
CA ALA A 3 -2.27 -0.79 -1.30
C ALA A 3 -2.29 -0.83 -2.84
N VAL A 4 -3.36 -1.40 -3.42
CA VAL A 4 -3.54 -1.50 -4.87
C VAL A 4 -3.67 -0.13 -5.53
N THR A 5 -4.45 0.78 -4.94
CA THR A 5 -4.66 2.14 -5.47
C THR A 5 -3.34 2.92 -5.50
N VAL A 6 -2.59 2.86 -4.39
CA VAL A 6 -1.28 3.53 -4.29
C VAL A 6 -0.27 2.92 -5.25
N THR A 7 -0.22 1.59 -5.35
CA THR A 7 0.68 0.89 -6.28
C THR A 7 0.39 1.28 -7.74
N LYS A 8 -0.88 1.38 -8.14
CA LYS A 8 -1.26 1.81 -9.50
C LYS A 8 -0.75 3.22 -9.82
N LEU A 9 -0.82 4.15 -8.85
CA LEU A 9 -0.27 5.49 -9.02
C LEU A 9 1.24 5.44 -9.20
N ILE A 10 1.96 4.75 -8.32
CA ILE A 10 3.41 4.62 -8.37
C ILE A 10 3.87 4.02 -9.70
N VAL A 11 3.26 2.92 -10.12
CA VAL A 11 3.58 2.23 -11.38
C VAL A 11 3.38 3.15 -12.58
N LYS A 12 2.25 3.88 -12.62
CA LYS A 12 1.97 4.85 -13.67
C LYS A 12 3.06 5.93 -13.71
N ARG A 13 3.42 6.50 -12.55
CA ARG A 13 4.41 7.58 -12.49
C ARG A 13 5.82 7.13 -12.79
N LEU A 14 6.23 5.94 -12.33
CA LEU A 14 7.51 5.36 -12.70
C LEU A 14 7.61 5.14 -14.20
N HIS A 15 6.53 4.64 -14.83
CA HIS A 15 6.48 4.48 -16.29
C HIS A 15 6.66 5.83 -17.01
N GLU A 16 5.91 6.86 -16.59
CA GLU A 16 5.97 8.20 -17.19
C GLU A 16 7.33 8.89 -17.01
N LEU A 17 7.91 8.82 -15.80
CA LEU A 17 9.14 9.55 -15.47
C LEU A 17 10.41 8.85 -15.96
N LEU A 18 10.43 7.51 -15.97
CA LEU A 18 11.60 6.73 -16.39
C LEU A 18 11.55 6.35 -17.87
N ASN A 19 10.41 6.57 -18.54
CA ASN A 19 10.17 6.16 -19.91
C ASN A 19 10.50 4.67 -20.16
N ALA A 20 10.21 3.83 -19.16
CA ALA A 20 10.50 2.39 -19.17
C ALA A 20 9.23 1.61 -18.82
N PRO A 21 8.98 0.43 -19.42
CA PRO A 21 7.84 -0.40 -19.06
C PRO A 21 7.89 -0.82 -17.59
N VAL A 22 6.77 -0.72 -16.88
CA VAL A 22 6.63 -1.18 -15.48
C VAL A 22 5.50 -2.20 -15.42
N VAL A 23 5.82 -3.47 -15.19
CA VAL A 23 4.88 -4.60 -15.32
C VAL A 23 4.78 -5.45 -14.06
N PRO A 24 3.67 -6.16 -13.81
CA PRO A 24 3.61 -7.12 -12.70
C PRO A 24 4.66 -8.22 -12.87
N THR A 25 5.37 -8.60 -11.79
CA THR A 25 6.39 -9.67 -11.83
C THR A 25 5.81 -11.01 -12.27
N ASP A 26 4.62 -11.37 -11.79
CA ASP A 26 3.99 -12.67 -12.04
C ASP A 26 3.02 -12.63 -13.24
N ASN A 27 3.32 -11.86 -14.28
CA ASN A 27 2.49 -11.79 -15.48
C ASN A 27 2.72 -13.01 -16.39
N VAL A 28 1.64 -13.57 -16.94
CA VAL A 28 1.67 -14.73 -17.85
C VAL A 28 1.93 -14.30 -19.32
N GLY A 29 1.81 -13.00 -19.61
CA GLY A 29 2.08 -12.45 -20.94
C GLY A 29 3.56 -12.37 -21.29
N ASP A 30 3.83 -11.97 -22.55
CA ASP A 30 5.18 -11.77 -23.03
C ASP A 30 5.92 -10.71 -22.22
N LYS A 31 7.18 -11.00 -21.86
CA LYS A 31 8.04 -10.03 -21.19
C LYS A 31 8.32 -8.84 -22.12
N PRO A 32 8.30 -7.59 -21.61
CA PRO A 32 8.74 -6.45 -22.38
C PRO A 32 10.20 -6.58 -22.84
N GLY A 33 10.56 -5.84 -23.88
CA GLY A 33 11.97 -5.66 -24.25
C GLY A 33 12.75 -4.95 -23.14
N TYR A 34 14.03 -5.26 -23.01
CA TYR A 34 14.92 -4.59 -22.05
C TYR A 34 15.20 -3.13 -22.46
N PRO A 35 15.45 -2.23 -21.49
CA PRO A 35 15.32 -2.43 -20.05
C PRO A 35 13.88 -2.20 -19.56
N PHE A 36 13.45 -2.90 -18.51
CA PHE A 36 12.13 -2.71 -17.91
C PHE A 36 12.15 -2.93 -16.38
N LEU A 37 11.10 -2.47 -15.70
CA LEU A 37 10.86 -2.73 -14.29
C LEU A 37 9.72 -3.73 -14.11
N SER A 38 9.85 -4.62 -13.15
CA SER A 38 8.73 -5.38 -12.61
C SER A 38 8.43 -4.98 -11.18
N TYR A 39 7.18 -5.18 -10.75
CA TYR A 39 6.75 -4.92 -9.39
C TYR A 39 5.88 -6.03 -8.83
N LYS A 40 5.95 -6.21 -7.50
CA LYS A 40 5.09 -7.13 -6.75
C LYS A 40 4.82 -6.60 -5.36
N ILE A 41 3.56 -6.62 -4.94
CA ILE A 41 3.21 -6.40 -3.53
C ILE A 41 3.60 -7.67 -2.77
N THR A 42 4.67 -7.61 -1.98
CA THR A 42 5.18 -8.76 -1.20
C THR A 42 4.45 -8.90 0.13
N THR A 43 4.01 -7.79 0.71
CA THR A 43 3.18 -7.78 1.93
C THR A 43 2.06 -6.78 1.75
N ALA A 44 0.81 -7.25 1.77
CA ALA A 44 -0.36 -6.43 1.45
C ALA A 44 -0.84 -5.55 2.63
N ARG A 45 -0.57 -5.95 3.87
CA ARG A 45 -0.93 -5.17 5.06
C ARG A 45 -0.05 -5.55 6.24
N ILE A 46 0.62 -4.55 6.80
CA ILE A 46 1.35 -4.57 8.06
C ILE A 46 0.55 -3.72 9.02
N LYS A 47 0.02 -4.35 10.07
CA LYS A 47 -0.77 -3.64 11.08
C LYS A 47 0.15 -2.72 11.89
N PRO A 48 -0.24 -1.45 12.15
CA PRO A 48 0.50 -0.61 13.07
C PRO A 48 0.40 -1.17 14.50
N ASN A 49 1.39 -0.86 15.33
CA ASN A 49 1.31 -1.21 16.75
C ASN A 49 0.20 -0.39 17.43
N GLY A 50 -0.55 -1.05 18.33
CA GLY A 50 -1.62 -0.41 19.09
C GLY A 50 -3.01 -0.64 18.50
N GLN A 51 -3.96 0.16 18.97
CA GLN A 51 -5.35 0.16 18.54
C GLN A 51 -5.60 1.30 17.53
N PRO A 52 -6.59 1.16 16.63
CA PRO A 52 -7.07 2.27 15.82
C PRO A 52 -7.45 3.47 16.69
N ILE A 53 -7.34 4.66 16.10
CA ILE A 53 -8.02 5.84 16.64
C ILE A 53 -9.51 5.64 16.39
N MET A 54 -10.32 5.74 17.45
CA MET A 54 -11.77 5.59 17.37
C MET A 54 -12.41 6.97 17.47
N GLU A 55 -13.04 7.39 16.39
CA GLU A 55 -13.89 8.59 16.37
C GLU A 55 -15.36 8.18 16.46
N ARG A 56 -16.14 8.98 17.17
CA ARG A 56 -17.58 8.76 17.37
C ARG A 56 -18.35 10.03 17.06
N GLU A 57 -19.37 9.89 16.24
CA GLU A 57 -20.26 10.98 15.83
C GLU A 57 -21.72 10.54 16.01
N LEU A 58 -22.57 11.45 16.50
CA LEU A 58 -24.01 11.23 16.53
C LEU A 58 -24.58 11.50 15.13
N ILE A 59 -25.29 10.52 14.59
CA ILE A 59 -25.97 10.61 13.30
C ILE A 59 -27.47 10.36 13.49
N ALA A 60 -28.31 10.80 12.55
CA ALA A 60 -29.74 10.46 12.58
C ALA A 60 -29.91 8.94 12.57
N SER A 61 -30.81 8.43 13.43
CA SER A 61 -31.00 6.98 13.53
C SER A 61 -31.56 6.39 12.23
N VAL A 62 -31.09 5.19 11.89
CA VAL A 62 -31.67 4.37 10.81
C VAL A 62 -33.06 3.86 11.21
N ASN A 63 -33.33 3.74 12.51
CA ASN A 63 -34.63 3.36 13.03
C ASN A 63 -35.47 4.61 13.32
N PRO A 64 -36.63 4.79 12.66
CA PRO A 64 -37.47 5.98 12.85
C PRO A 64 -38.07 6.11 14.26
N LEU A 65 -37.95 5.10 15.11
CA LEU A 65 -38.37 5.14 16.51
C LEU A 65 -37.35 5.84 17.42
N PHE A 66 -36.13 6.09 16.95
CA PHE A 66 -35.04 6.66 17.74
C PHE A 66 -34.48 7.92 17.07
N GLU A 67 -33.92 8.82 17.87
CA GLU A 67 -33.42 10.12 17.39
C GLU A 67 -32.01 10.01 16.80
N TYR A 68 -31.12 9.25 17.45
CA TYR A 68 -29.71 9.16 17.07
C TYR A 68 -29.19 7.73 17.04
N ASP A 69 -28.27 7.47 16.12
CA ASP A 69 -27.32 6.34 16.18
C ASP A 69 -25.89 6.88 16.37
N ILE A 70 -24.95 6.00 16.72
CA ILE A 70 -23.54 6.34 16.82
C ILE A 70 -22.82 5.81 15.59
N LYS A 71 -22.22 6.70 14.81
CA LYS A 71 -21.24 6.34 13.79
C LYS A 71 -19.87 6.23 14.45
N GLU A 72 -19.31 5.03 14.48
CA GLU A 72 -17.94 4.78 14.90
C GLU A 72 -17.04 4.71 13.67
N THR A 73 -15.95 5.48 13.64
CA THR A 73 -14.92 5.42 12.59
C THR A 73 -13.59 5.00 13.20
N ALA A 74 -13.05 3.88 12.75
CA ALA A 74 -11.72 3.40 13.09
C ALA A 74 -10.71 3.93 12.07
N ILE A 75 -9.74 4.71 12.52
CA ILE A 75 -8.66 5.27 11.71
C ILE A 75 -7.36 4.54 12.07
N GLU A 76 -6.74 3.92 11.06
CA GLU A 76 -5.47 3.22 11.19
C GLU A 76 -4.45 3.72 10.14
N GLN A 77 -3.17 3.50 10.42
CA GLN A 77 -2.08 3.78 9.50
C GLN A 77 -1.29 2.50 9.14
N PRO A 78 -1.90 1.53 8.43
CA PRO A 78 -1.20 0.33 8.00
C PRO A 78 -0.10 0.65 6.99
N ALA A 79 0.91 -0.22 6.95
CA ALA A 79 1.92 -0.22 5.91
C ALA A 79 1.79 -1.41 4.97
N PHE A 80 2.45 -1.38 3.83
CA PHE A 80 2.56 -2.48 2.90
C PHE A 80 3.90 -2.38 2.16
N THR A 81 4.34 -3.49 1.58
CA THR A 81 5.65 -3.57 0.91
C THR A 81 5.47 -3.86 -0.57
N ILE A 82 6.13 -3.07 -1.41
CA ILE A 82 6.26 -3.30 -2.85
C ILE A 82 7.73 -3.60 -3.15
N SER A 83 7.99 -4.72 -3.81
CA SER A 83 9.30 -5.03 -4.38
C SER A 83 9.34 -4.60 -5.83
N PHE A 84 10.42 -3.93 -6.23
CA PHE A 84 10.70 -3.53 -7.60
C PHE A 84 11.97 -4.20 -8.09
N ILE A 85 11.96 -4.69 -9.33
CA ILE A 85 13.12 -5.34 -9.98
C ILE A 85 13.31 -4.75 -11.37
N ALA A 86 14.46 -4.16 -11.64
CA ALA A 86 14.91 -3.75 -12.96
C ALA A 86 15.56 -4.93 -13.68
N TYR A 87 15.26 -5.08 -14.97
CA TYR A 87 15.80 -6.10 -15.86
C TYR A 87 16.49 -5.41 -17.03
N ALA A 88 17.71 -5.82 -17.36
CA ALA A 88 18.42 -5.32 -18.52
C ALA A 88 19.37 -6.37 -19.11
N ALA A 89 19.81 -6.11 -20.35
CA ALA A 89 20.82 -6.92 -21.03
C ALA A 89 22.24 -6.67 -20.49
N ALA A 90 22.50 -5.48 -19.94
CA ALA A 90 23.76 -5.13 -19.30
C ALA A 90 23.55 -4.83 -17.82
N GLU A 91 24.49 -5.26 -16.98
CA GLU A 91 24.45 -5.07 -15.53
C GLU A 91 24.30 -3.59 -15.13
N PHE A 92 25.09 -2.71 -15.76
CA PHE A 92 25.11 -1.29 -15.45
C PHE A 92 23.74 -0.63 -15.71
N ASP A 93 23.05 -1.07 -16.76
CA ASP A 93 21.71 -0.55 -17.11
C ASP A 93 20.66 -1.00 -16.08
N ALA A 94 20.75 -2.24 -15.58
CA ALA A 94 19.85 -2.74 -14.54
C ALA A 94 20.06 -1.99 -13.22
N ILE A 95 21.31 -1.77 -12.82
CA ILE A 95 21.65 -0.97 -11.63
C ILE A 95 21.14 0.46 -11.79
N GLY A 96 21.44 1.10 -12.94
CA GLY A 96 21.04 2.47 -13.22
C GLY A 96 19.52 2.66 -13.17
N LEU A 97 18.77 1.79 -13.85
CA LEU A 97 17.30 1.84 -13.84
C LEU A 97 16.71 1.61 -12.44
N SER A 98 17.26 0.66 -11.69
CA SER A 98 16.88 0.40 -10.30
C SER A 98 17.10 1.63 -9.42
N GLN A 99 18.27 2.29 -9.55
CA GLN A 99 18.60 3.47 -8.77
C GLN A 99 17.69 4.65 -9.12
N MET A 100 17.42 4.88 -10.41
CA MET A 100 16.50 5.93 -10.86
C MET A 100 15.08 5.70 -10.34
N ALA A 101 14.61 4.45 -10.33
CA ALA A 101 13.31 4.10 -9.78
C ALA A 101 13.24 4.34 -8.27
N LEU A 102 14.31 4.00 -7.54
CA LEU A 102 14.44 4.26 -6.11
C LEU A 102 14.39 5.77 -5.83
N ASP A 103 15.20 6.56 -6.52
CA ASP A 103 15.27 8.02 -6.33
C ASP A 103 13.93 8.70 -6.65
N THR A 104 13.28 8.24 -7.72
CA THR A 104 11.95 8.72 -8.11
C THR A 104 10.92 8.44 -7.01
N LEU A 105 10.91 7.23 -6.47
CA LEU A 105 9.99 6.85 -5.40
C LEU A 105 10.27 7.60 -4.09
N ASN A 106 11.55 7.77 -3.74
CA ASN A 106 11.97 8.40 -2.51
C ASN A 106 11.73 9.92 -2.49
N HIS A 107 11.90 10.58 -3.65
CA HIS A 107 11.90 12.03 -3.72
C HIS A 107 10.79 12.58 -4.61
N ASN A 108 10.76 12.20 -5.89
CA ASN A 108 9.89 12.83 -6.89
C ASN A 108 8.40 12.61 -6.60
N LEU A 109 8.03 11.45 -6.04
CA LEU A 109 6.63 11.10 -5.76
C LEU A 109 6.12 11.59 -4.40
N TYR A 110 6.94 12.28 -3.60
CA TYR A 110 6.58 12.63 -2.23
C TYR A 110 5.26 13.40 -2.12
N TYR A 111 5.10 14.48 -2.90
CA TYR A 111 3.90 15.32 -2.82
C TYR A 111 2.65 14.60 -3.34
N GLU A 112 2.78 13.86 -4.44
CA GLU A 112 1.65 13.12 -5.01
C GLU A 112 1.15 12.00 -4.09
N LEU A 113 2.07 11.30 -3.42
CA LEU A 113 1.70 10.30 -2.42
C LEU A 113 1.06 10.96 -1.21
N LYS A 114 1.59 12.10 -0.77
CA LYS A 114 1.05 12.86 0.35
C LYS A 114 -0.39 13.32 0.09
N ASP A 115 -0.71 13.78 -1.12
CA ASP A 115 -2.05 14.24 -1.51
C ASP A 115 -3.11 13.14 -1.39
N ILE A 116 -2.68 11.87 -1.47
CA ILE A 116 -3.57 10.72 -1.28
C ILE A 116 -3.44 10.09 0.10
N ASN A 117 -2.78 10.72 1.08
CA ASN A 117 -2.51 10.16 2.42
C ASN A 117 -1.61 8.90 2.43
N ALA A 118 -0.67 8.82 1.49
CA ALA A 118 0.37 7.78 1.44
C ALA A 118 1.76 8.40 1.67
N VAL A 119 2.67 7.62 2.25
CA VAL A 119 4.06 8.04 2.44
C VAL A 119 5.00 6.85 2.34
N VAL A 120 6.12 7.02 1.67
CA VAL A 120 7.22 6.05 1.69
C VAL A 120 7.91 6.16 3.04
N THR A 121 7.89 5.09 3.84
CA THR A 121 8.51 5.10 5.17
C THR A 121 9.95 4.65 5.15
N SER A 122 10.28 3.72 4.25
CA SER A 122 11.63 3.20 4.10
C SER A 122 11.78 2.53 2.74
N ILE A 123 13.00 2.57 2.22
CA ILE A 123 13.40 1.81 1.04
C ILE A 123 14.67 1.04 1.41
N GLU A 124 14.69 -0.25 1.10
CA GLU A 124 15.86 -1.10 1.28
C GLU A 124 16.93 -0.82 0.22
N ALA A 125 18.16 -1.27 0.49
CA ALA A 125 19.26 -1.11 -0.45
C ALA A 125 18.98 -1.86 -1.77
N VAL A 126 19.47 -1.30 -2.88
CA VAL A 126 19.46 -1.97 -4.18
C VAL A 126 20.37 -3.20 -4.10
N GLY A 127 19.80 -4.37 -4.40
CA GLY A 127 20.48 -5.66 -4.34
C GLY A 127 20.43 -6.40 -5.67
N ASP A 128 21.50 -7.15 -5.94
CA ASP A 128 21.59 -8.08 -7.07
C ASP A 128 20.62 -9.26 -6.89
N ARG A 129 19.83 -9.53 -7.93
CA ARG A 129 18.86 -10.63 -8.05
C ARG A 129 19.04 -11.36 -9.39
N SER A 130 20.19 -11.21 -10.03
CA SER A 130 20.50 -11.74 -11.36
C SER A 130 20.43 -13.27 -11.39
N VAL A 131 20.05 -13.81 -12.53
CA VAL A 131 19.88 -15.25 -12.72
C VAL A 131 20.62 -15.70 -13.97
N LEU A 132 21.35 -16.81 -13.86
CA LEU A 132 21.95 -17.48 -15.01
C LEU A 132 20.86 -18.28 -15.75
N ILE A 133 20.63 -17.95 -17.01
CA ILE A 133 19.70 -18.64 -17.90
C ILE A 133 20.50 -19.36 -18.99
N VAL A 134 20.70 -20.67 -18.78
CA VAL A 134 21.44 -21.60 -19.67
C VAL A 134 22.85 -21.09 -19.97
N ASP A 135 23.00 -20.18 -20.93
CA ASP A 135 24.29 -19.64 -21.38
C ASP A 135 24.43 -18.12 -21.18
N ASN A 136 23.37 -17.41 -20.75
CA ASN A 136 23.37 -15.95 -20.59
C ASN A 136 22.90 -15.52 -19.18
N TYR A 137 23.43 -14.42 -18.67
CA TYR A 137 22.90 -13.79 -17.46
C TYR A 137 21.71 -12.88 -17.82
N GLU A 138 20.60 -13.03 -17.11
CA GLU A 138 19.58 -11.99 -17.03
C GLU A 138 19.90 -11.12 -15.83
N HIS A 139 20.42 -9.92 -16.08
CA HIS A 139 20.80 -8.99 -15.03
C HIS A 139 19.54 -8.42 -14.37
N ARG A 140 19.46 -8.56 -13.05
CA ARG A 140 18.32 -8.09 -12.27
C ARG A 140 18.80 -7.38 -11.01
N TYR A 141 18.36 -6.15 -10.81
CA TYR A 141 18.62 -5.38 -9.59
C TYR A 141 17.33 -4.82 -9.06
N GLY A 142 17.17 -4.78 -7.74
CA GLY A 142 15.91 -4.35 -7.17
C GLY A 142 15.99 -3.87 -5.75
N PHE A 143 14.88 -3.39 -5.23
CA PHE A 143 14.74 -2.91 -3.87
C PHE A 143 13.31 -3.11 -3.39
N ASP A 144 13.14 -3.09 -2.08
CA ASP A 144 11.84 -3.21 -1.45
C ASP A 144 11.49 -1.88 -0.78
N ALA A 145 10.30 -1.37 -1.05
CA ALA A 145 9.79 -0.12 -0.52
C ALA A 145 8.61 -0.38 0.42
N ILE A 146 8.69 0.16 1.64
CA ILE A 146 7.61 0.11 2.63
C ILE A 146 6.86 1.43 2.56
N ILE A 147 5.55 1.35 2.34
CA ILE A 147 4.66 2.49 2.19
C ILE A 147 3.60 2.43 3.27
N ARG A 148 3.40 3.53 3.98
CA ARG A 148 2.31 3.70 4.95
C ARG A 148 1.17 4.48 4.32
N ILE A 149 -0.05 4.07 4.63
CA ILE A 149 -1.28 4.69 4.14
C ILE A 149 -2.22 4.96 5.31
N THR A 150 -3.08 5.96 5.18
CA THR A 150 -4.22 6.14 6.09
C THR A 150 -5.41 5.31 5.61
N SER A 151 -6.00 4.53 6.52
CA SER A 151 -7.17 3.68 6.27
C SER A 151 -8.24 3.99 7.29
N GLU A 152 -9.46 4.16 6.80
CA GLU A 152 -10.64 4.42 7.62
C GLU A 152 -11.66 3.30 7.41
N ALA A 153 -12.29 2.84 8.48
CA ALA A 153 -13.39 1.90 8.45
C ALA A 153 -14.48 2.38 9.41
N SER A 154 -15.67 2.65 8.88
CA SER A 154 -16.80 3.14 9.68
C SER A 154 -17.88 2.08 9.84
N ARG A 155 -18.58 2.10 10.98
CA ARG A 155 -19.80 1.33 11.24
C ARG A 155 -20.82 2.20 11.98
N ILE A 156 -22.09 1.84 11.87
CA ILE A 156 -23.18 2.44 12.64
C ILE A 156 -23.55 1.47 13.75
N VAL A 157 -23.72 1.98 14.97
CA VAL A 157 -24.13 1.26 16.16
C VAL A 157 -25.37 1.95 16.71
N GLU A 158 -26.44 1.18 16.90
CA GLU A 158 -27.70 1.65 17.49
C GLU A 158 -27.49 2.01 18.97
N THR A 159 -28.16 3.07 19.45
CA THR A 159 -28.15 3.43 20.87
C THR A 159 -29.13 2.59 21.69
N ILE A 160 -28.82 2.36 22.97
CA ILE A 160 -29.73 1.71 23.91
C ILE A 160 -30.44 2.80 24.72
N GLU A 161 -31.71 3.04 24.43
CA GLU A 161 -32.49 4.10 25.10
C GLU A 161 -33.27 3.60 26.33
N ASN A 162 -33.60 2.30 26.39
CA ASN A 162 -34.33 1.71 27.51
C ASN A 162 -33.66 0.42 27.98
N PHE A 163 -33.49 0.26 29.29
CA PHE A 163 -33.07 -0.99 29.91
C PHE A 163 -33.90 -1.27 31.17
N ASN A 164 -34.36 -2.52 31.33
CA ASN A 164 -35.08 -2.97 32.52
C ASN A 164 -34.12 -3.76 33.42
N ILE A 165 -33.83 -3.25 34.63
CA ILE A 165 -33.11 -4.01 35.66
C ILE A 165 -34.13 -4.80 36.48
N THR A 166 -34.22 -6.11 36.27
CA THR A 166 -34.84 -7.01 37.27
C THR A 166 -33.80 -7.36 38.33
N GLY A 167 -33.81 -6.62 39.44
CA GLY A 167 -33.03 -6.94 40.62
C GLY A 167 -33.59 -8.17 41.33
N GLY A 168 -32.74 -9.19 41.52
CA GLY A 168 -33.01 -10.29 42.44
C GLY A 168 -32.94 -9.78 43.88
N ILE A 169 -34.09 -9.73 44.54
CA ILE A 169 -34.18 -9.70 46.00
C ILE A 169 -33.71 -11.07 46.51
N ASN A 170 -32.47 -11.15 46.98
CA ASN A 170 -32.05 -12.22 47.88
C ASN A 170 -32.41 -11.75 49.30
N GLU A 171 -33.61 -12.14 49.75
CA GLU A 171 -33.94 -12.24 51.18
C GLU A 171 -33.36 -13.53 51.77
#